data_AF-B5W049-F1
#
_entry.id   AF-B5W049-F1
#
_cell.length_a   1.000
_cell.length_b   1.000
_cell.length_c   1.000
_cell.angle_alpha   90.00
_cell.angle_beta   90.00
_cell.angle_gamma   90.00
#
_symmetry.space_group_name_H-M   'P 1'
#
loop_
_entity.id
_entity.type
_entity.pdbx_description
1 polymer ?
#
loop_
_entity_poly.entity_id
_entity_poly.type
_entity_poly.pdbx_seq_one_letter_code
_entity_poly.pdbx_strand_id
1 'polypeptide(L)'
;MDYSYIQQAIAQLEAAATELKNMVDHVPPEQAKILQVREVEEKIRNTLAHIEAAINPPSLEHLPPDVLERAQALKIPLGDVEVQMAMVSHDLSQVMAILTEMENRAQTIRRRREYFLVRLPDMPIEVLGSRLPVYTAADFQAPPEPVSKEVRDQLKAKYGIDRLIMEKSVRSRATLFDQIKQAKQTLEHPSPQDE
;
A
#
# COMPACT_ATOMS: atom_id res chain seq x y z
N MET A 1 22.51 5.53 17.48
CA MET A 1 21.55 5.08 18.50
C MET A 1 21.30 6.27 19.41
N ASP A 2 20.09 6.82 19.40
CA ASP A 2 19.74 7.93 20.26
C ASP A 2 19.31 7.39 21.63
N TYR A 3 20.08 7.72 22.67
CA TYR A 3 19.80 7.29 24.04
C TYR A 3 18.62 8.05 24.65
N SER A 4 18.15 9.13 24.03
CA SER A 4 17.01 9.92 24.54
C SER A 4 15.74 9.06 24.66
N TYR A 5 15.46 8.22 23.66
CA TYR A 5 14.33 7.31 23.67
C TYR A 5 14.44 6.26 24.79
N ILE A 6 15.64 5.73 25.03
CA ILE A 6 15.89 4.76 26.10
C ILE A 6 15.70 5.42 27.47
N GLN A 7 16.20 6.64 27.66
CA GLN A 7 16.02 7.38 28.92
C GLN A 7 14.53 7.69 29.19
N GLN A 8 13.79 8.06 28.15
CA GLN A 8 12.33 8.28 28.26
C GLN A 8 11.59 6.98 28.57
N ALA A 9 11.96 5.87 27.92
CA ALA A 9 11.37 4.55 28.22
C ALA A 9 11.62 4.13 29.67
N ILE A 10 12.85 4.30 30.19
CA ILE A 10 13.17 4.00 31.59
C ILE A 10 12.29 4.83 32.53
N ALA A 11 12.21 6.15 32.31
CA ALA A 11 11.40 7.03 33.15
C ALA A 11 9.90 6.65 33.15
N GLN A 12 9.37 6.26 31.98
CA GLN A 12 7.97 5.82 31.86
C GLN A 12 7.73 4.49 32.60
N LEU A 13 8.66 3.53 32.52
CA LEU A 13 8.57 2.27 33.26
C LEU A 13 8.63 2.48 34.77
N GLU A 14 9.54 3.33 35.26
CA GLU A 14 9.66 3.65 36.68
C GLU A 14 8.37 4.30 37.20
N ALA A 15 7.80 5.24 36.44
CA ALA A 15 6.53 5.88 36.79
C ALA A 15 5.37 4.88 36.81
N ALA A 16 5.25 4.02 35.80
CA ALA A 16 4.22 2.99 35.71
C ALA A 16 4.32 1.98 36.87
N ALA A 17 5.53 1.51 37.18
CA ALA A 17 5.78 0.60 38.30
C ALA A 17 5.42 1.24 39.64
N THR A 18 5.78 2.52 39.83
CA THR A 18 5.45 3.28 41.04
C THR A 18 3.95 3.45 41.21
N GLU A 19 3.23 3.74 40.13
CA GLU A 19 1.77 3.90 40.15
C GLU A 19 1.03 2.61 40.49
N LEU A 20 1.43 1.48 39.88
CA LEU A 20 0.89 0.16 40.23
C LEU A 20 1.17 -0.21 41.67
N LYS A 21 2.41 0.03 42.14
CA LYS A 21 2.79 -0.22 43.52
C LYS A 21 1.96 0.61 44.49
N ASN A 22 1.81 1.91 44.23
CA ASN A 22 0.97 2.79 45.04
C ASN A 22 -0.49 2.33 45.07
N MET A 23 -1.02 1.87 43.95
CA MET A 23 -2.38 1.32 43.86
C MET A 23 -2.52 0.07 44.75
N VAL A 24 -1.59 -0.88 44.66
CA VAL A 24 -1.62 -2.11 45.49
C VAL A 24 -1.45 -1.79 46.98
N ASP A 25 -0.56 -0.87 47.32
CA ASP A 25 -0.21 -0.56 48.71
C ASP A 25 -1.26 0.31 49.42
N HIS A 26 -2.03 1.14 48.69
CA HIS A 26 -2.88 2.18 49.28
C HIS A 26 -4.34 2.20 48.81
N VAL A 27 -4.71 1.47 47.75
CA VAL A 27 -6.07 1.45 47.22
C VAL A 27 -6.72 0.10 47.53
N PRO A 28 -7.79 0.06 48.36
CA PRO A 28 -8.54 -1.17 48.57
C PRO A 28 -9.05 -1.75 47.24
N PRO A 29 -9.09 -3.08 47.06
CA PRO A 29 -9.52 -3.70 45.80
C PRO A 29 -10.90 -3.23 45.30
N GLU A 30 -11.81 -2.93 46.24
CA GLU A 30 -13.16 -2.43 45.97
C GLU A 30 -13.20 -1.00 45.40
N GLN A 31 -12.12 -0.24 45.59
CA GLN A 31 -11.95 1.14 45.11
C GLN A 31 -10.99 1.25 43.93
N ALA A 32 -10.35 0.14 43.54
CA ALA A 32 -9.44 0.11 42.41
C ALA A 32 -10.20 0.41 41.12
N LYS A 33 -9.93 1.57 40.52
CA LYS A 33 -10.62 2.00 39.31
C LYS A 33 -9.96 1.35 38.10
N ILE A 34 -10.77 0.70 37.25
CA ILE A 34 -10.33 0.16 35.95
C ILE A 34 -9.60 1.24 35.11
N LEU A 35 -9.99 2.51 35.27
CA LEU A 35 -9.35 3.63 34.58
C LEU A 35 -7.87 3.82 34.94
N GLN A 36 -7.48 3.60 36.21
CA GLN A 36 -6.08 3.74 36.64
C GLN A 36 -5.19 2.64 36.04
N VAL A 37 -5.71 1.41 35.96
CA VAL A 37 -5.00 0.31 35.30
C VAL A 37 -4.85 0.57 33.80
N ARG A 38 -5.86 1.16 33.16
CA ARG A 38 -5.78 1.56 31.74
C ARG A 38 -4.76 2.66 31.50
N GLU A 39 -4.65 3.64 32.39
CA GLU A 39 -3.64 4.71 32.29
C GLU A 39 -2.21 4.13 32.37
N VAL A 40 -2.00 3.14 33.25
CA VAL A 40 -0.73 2.42 33.31
C VAL A 40 -0.49 1.59 32.04
N GLU A 41 -1.51 0.92 31.51
CA GLU A 41 -1.41 0.17 30.26
C GLU A 41 -0.98 1.08 29.10
N GLU A 42 -1.55 2.28 29.00
CA GLU A 42 -1.16 3.28 28.00
C GLU A 42 0.31 3.71 28.17
N LYS A 43 0.78 3.91 29.41
CA LYS A 43 2.21 4.23 29.66
C LYS A 43 3.15 3.11 29.22
N ILE A 44 2.75 1.84 29.43
CA ILE A 44 3.55 0.68 29.00
C ILE A 44 3.60 0.61 27.47
N ARG A 45 2.47 0.81 26.77
CA ARG A 45 2.45 0.85 25.30
C ARG A 45 3.33 1.96 24.74
N ASN A 46 3.24 3.16 25.33
CA ASN A 46 4.09 4.28 24.93
C ASN A 46 5.58 3.99 25.18
N THR A 47 5.90 3.31 26.29
CA THR A 47 7.27 2.86 26.57
C THR A 47 7.78 1.94 25.46
N LEU A 48 6.98 0.96 25.04
CA LEU A 48 7.35 0.04 23.96
C LEU A 48 7.64 0.81 22.67
N ALA A 49 6.81 1.80 22.32
CA ALA A 49 7.06 2.65 21.16
C ALA A 49 8.40 3.40 21.26
N HIS A 50 8.79 3.89 22.44
CA HIS A 50 10.09 4.54 22.64
C HIS A 50 11.26 3.53 22.53
N ILE A 51 11.09 2.31 23.04
CA ILE A 51 12.10 1.25 22.89
C ILE A 51 12.28 0.90 21.40
N GLU A 52 11.19 0.75 20.66
CA GLU A 52 11.24 0.49 19.22
C GLU A 52 11.87 1.67 18.46
N ALA A 53 11.53 2.91 18.80
CA ALA A 53 12.13 4.11 18.24
C ALA A 53 13.65 4.22 18.51
N ALA A 54 14.14 3.67 19.63
CA ALA A 54 15.58 3.60 19.89
C ALA A 54 16.33 2.67 18.92
N ILE A 55 15.65 1.63 18.41
CA ILE A 55 16.18 0.70 17.41
C ILE A 55 16.07 1.34 16.02
N ASN A 56 14.86 1.79 15.66
CA ASN A 56 14.53 2.40 14.38
C ASN A 56 13.81 3.73 14.62
N PRO A 57 14.54 4.86 14.62
CA PRO A 57 13.93 6.17 14.83
C PRO A 57 12.84 6.42 13.79
N PRO A 58 11.61 6.76 14.19
CA PRO A 58 10.55 7.01 13.23
C PRO A 58 10.87 8.28 12.45
N SER A 59 10.95 8.17 11.12
CA SER A 59 11.07 9.31 10.22
C SER A 59 9.84 9.36 9.32
N LEU A 60 9.08 10.45 9.41
CA LEU A 60 7.93 10.68 8.54
C LEU A 60 8.32 11.23 7.16
N GLU A 61 9.61 11.44 6.89
CA GLU A 61 10.09 12.03 5.63
C GLU A 61 9.76 11.17 4.40
N HIS A 62 9.60 9.86 4.59
CA HIS A 62 9.24 8.94 3.52
C HIS A 62 7.74 8.97 3.17
N LEU A 63 6.90 9.60 3.99
CA LEU A 63 5.47 9.69 3.75
C LEU A 63 5.17 10.87 2.82
N PRO A 64 4.24 10.72 1.87
CA PRO A 64 3.85 11.82 1.01
C PRO A 64 3.28 13.00 1.82
N PRO A 65 3.56 14.25 1.44
CA PRO A 65 3.19 15.43 2.21
C PRO A 65 1.67 15.59 2.35
N ASP A 66 0.90 15.18 1.35
CA ASP A 66 -0.56 15.21 1.38
C ASP A 66 -1.13 14.27 2.46
N VAL A 67 -0.46 13.15 2.75
CA VAL A 67 -0.85 12.24 3.84
C VAL A 67 -0.63 12.89 5.20
N LEU A 68 0.50 13.58 5.38
CA LEU A 68 0.81 14.30 6.62
C LEU A 68 -0.15 15.46 6.85
N GLU A 69 -0.46 16.23 5.81
CA GLU A 69 -1.45 17.31 5.87
C GLU A 69 -2.84 16.80 6.26
N ARG A 70 -3.28 15.68 5.67
CA ARG A 70 -4.56 15.03 6.04
C ARG A 70 -4.57 14.57 7.50
N ALA A 71 -3.50 13.91 7.94
CA ALA A 71 -3.39 13.47 9.34
C ALA A 71 -3.42 14.66 10.32
N GLN A 72 -2.76 15.77 9.97
CA GLN A 72 -2.77 17.00 10.76
C GLN A 72 -4.16 17.67 10.76
N ALA A 73 -4.85 17.72 9.61
CA ALA A 73 -6.23 18.21 9.52
C ALA A 73 -7.20 17.36 10.36
N LEU A 74 -6.95 16.05 10.44
CA LEU A 74 -7.64 15.13 11.33
C LEU A 74 -7.19 15.22 12.78
N LYS A 75 -6.31 16.16 13.17
CA LYS A 75 -5.83 16.33 14.55
C LYS A 75 -5.20 15.05 15.13
N ILE A 76 -4.57 14.24 14.29
CA ILE A 76 -3.75 13.13 14.74
C ILE A 76 -2.44 13.72 15.29
N PRO A 77 -1.99 13.34 16.51
CA PRO A 77 -0.82 13.94 17.12
C PRO A 77 0.46 13.41 16.46
N LEU A 78 0.91 14.05 15.38
CA LEU A 78 2.13 13.67 14.66
C LEU A 78 3.41 13.82 15.48
N GLY A 79 3.37 14.43 16.68
CA GLY A 79 4.50 14.49 17.61
C GLY A 79 4.55 13.34 18.62
N ASP A 80 3.56 12.44 18.60
CA ASP A 80 3.53 11.26 19.47
C ASP A 80 4.35 10.13 18.84
N VAL A 81 5.33 9.63 19.57
CA VAL A 81 6.23 8.55 19.13
C VAL A 81 5.45 7.29 18.75
N GLU A 82 4.40 6.92 19.49
CA GLU A 82 3.59 5.74 19.18
C GLU A 82 2.86 5.91 17.84
N VAL A 83 2.33 7.11 17.57
CA VAL A 83 1.68 7.42 16.29
C VAL A 83 2.67 7.43 15.15
N GLN A 84 3.83 8.05 15.33
CA GLN A 84 4.87 8.08 14.30
C GLN A 84 5.36 6.68 13.96
N MET A 85 5.64 5.85 14.99
CA MET A 85 6.02 4.46 14.81
C MET A 85 4.92 3.66 14.10
N ALA A 86 3.65 3.86 14.46
CA ALA A 86 2.53 3.23 13.79
C ALA A 86 2.46 3.60 12.29
N MET A 87 2.65 4.89 11.96
CA MET A 87 2.64 5.36 10.56
C MET A 87 3.83 4.82 9.74
N VAL A 88 5.00 4.64 10.35
CA VAL A 88 6.21 4.14 9.68
C VAL A 88 6.19 2.61 9.55
N SER A 89 5.59 1.91 10.50
CA SER A 89 5.55 0.44 10.54
C SER A 89 4.49 -0.18 9.63
N HIS A 90 3.47 0.57 9.23
CA HIS A 90 2.36 0.09 8.41
C HIS A 90 2.51 0.50 6.94
N ASP A 91 1.81 -0.21 6.05
CA ASP A 91 1.79 0.14 4.63
C ASP A 91 1.08 1.47 4.40
N LEU A 92 1.55 2.26 3.43
CA LEU A 92 0.96 3.55 3.09
C LEU A 92 -0.54 3.42 2.73
N SER A 93 -0.94 2.33 2.09
CA SER A 93 -2.35 2.07 1.78
C SER A 93 -3.21 1.93 3.03
N GLN A 94 -2.68 1.30 4.09
CA GLN A 94 -3.37 1.18 5.37
C GLN A 94 -3.52 2.55 6.03
N VAL A 95 -2.44 3.35 6.03
CA VAL A 95 -2.45 4.72 6.56
C VAL A 95 -3.49 5.57 5.80
N MET A 96 -3.53 5.47 4.48
CA MET A 96 -4.52 6.19 3.67
C MET A 96 -5.95 5.73 3.96
N ALA A 97 -6.16 4.42 4.07
CA ALA A 97 -7.48 3.84 4.36
C ALA A 97 -8.03 4.32 5.70
N ILE A 98 -7.20 4.34 6.77
CA ILE A 98 -7.67 4.86 8.07
C ILE A 98 -7.95 6.36 8.01
N LEU A 99 -7.13 7.16 7.32
CA LEU A 99 -7.37 8.61 7.20
C LEU A 99 -8.71 8.87 6.50
N THR A 100 -8.99 8.16 5.40
CA THR A 100 -10.29 8.25 4.71
C THR A 100 -11.45 7.77 5.58
N GLU A 101 -11.29 6.67 6.33
CA GLU A 101 -12.32 6.21 7.27
C GLU A 101 -12.60 7.27 8.35
N MET A 102 -11.55 7.89 8.89
CA MET A 102 -11.65 8.93 9.90
C MET A 102 -12.26 10.23 9.37
N GLU A 103 -11.99 10.61 8.12
CA GLU A 103 -12.66 11.73 7.44
C GLU A 103 -14.17 11.48 7.33
N ASN A 104 -14.56 10.29 6.86
CA ASN A 104 -15.97 9.90 6.71
C ASN A 104 -16.71 9.85 8.04
N ARG A 105 -16.02 9.55 9.14
CA ARG A 105 -16.58 9.43 10.49
C ARG A 105 -16.14 10.56 11.43
N ALA A 106 -15.68 11.69 10.90
CA ALA A 106 -15.00 12.73 11.68
C ALA A 106 -15.83 13.31 12.83
N GLN A 107 -17.16 13.29 12.70
CA GLN A 107 -18.09 13.77 13.73
C GLN A 107 -18.35 12.75 14.85
N THR A 108 -18.15 11.45 14.58
CA THR A 108 -18.41 10.36 15.52
C THR A 108 -17.18 10.05 16.38
N ILE A 109 -15.98 10.25 15.84
CA ILE A 109 -14.73 9.90 16.51
C ILE A 109 -14.35 11.00 17.52
N ARG A 110 -14.53 10.69 18.82
CA ARG A 110 -14.13 11.58 19.92
C ARG A 110 -12.63 11.51 20.22
N ARG A 111 -12.06 10.30 20.20
CA ARG A 111 -10.69 9.98 20.60
C ARG A 111 -9.88 9.59 19.36
N ARG A 112 -9.34 10.60 18.66
CA ARG A 112 -8.77 10.42 17.31
C ARG A 112 -7.46 9.64 17.33
N ARG A 113 -6.60 9.90 18.32
CA ARG A 113 -5.34 9.18 18.53
C ARG A 113 -5.59 7.69 18.75
N GLU A 114 -6.43 7.36 19.72
CA GLU A 114 -6.73 5.98 20.09
C GLU A 114 -7.46 5.25 18.97
N TYR A 115 -8.40 5.93 18.30
CA TYR A 115 -9.05 5.36 17.12
C TYR A 115 -8.05 5.01 16.04
N PHE A 116 -7.13 5.92 15.71
CA PHE A 116 -6.09 5.70 14.73
C PHE A 116 -5.21 4.50 15.09
N LEU A 117 -4.64 4.47 16.30
CA LEU A 117 -3.73 3.42 16.74
C LEU A 117 -4.38 2.04 16.82
N VAL A 118 -5.64 1.96 17.28
CA VAL A 118 -6.37 0.70 17.40
C VAL A 118 -6.81 0.17 16.05
N ARG A 119 -7.23 1.07 15.14
CA ARG A 119 -7.89 0.68 13.89
C ARG A 119 -6.91 0.51 12.72
N LEU A 120 -5.76 1.18 12.74
CA LEU A 120 -4.75 1.10 11.68
C LEU A 120 -4.33 -0.35 11.34
N PRO A 121 -4.04 -1.25 12.31
CA PRO A 121 -3.63 -2.61 12.00
C PRO A 121 -4.71 -3.43 11.28
N ASP A 122 -5.98 -3.09 11.49
CA ASP A 122 -7.11 -3.77 10.85
C ASP A 122 -7.39 -3.25 9.42
N MET A 123 -6.70 -2.19 8.99
CA MET A 123 -6.91 -1.64 7.65
C MET A 123 -6.39 -2.61 6.60
N PRO A 124 -7.12 -2.77 5.48
CA PRO A 124 -6.67 -3.61 4.40
C PRO A 124 -5.39 -3.04 3.80
N ILE A 125 -4.42 -3.91 3.53
CA ILE A 125 -3.29 -3.57 2.66
C ILE A 125 -3.81 -3.66 1.23
N GLU A 126 -3.90 -2.53 0.53
CA GLU A 126 -4.28 -2.57 -0.87
C GLU A 126 -3.16 -3.24 -1.66
N VAL A 127 -3.47 -4.39 -2.25
CA VAL A 127 -2.60 -4.99 -3.26
C VAL A 127 -2.70 -4.08 -4.48
N LEU A 128 -1.81 -3.10 -4.54
CA LEU A 128 -1.58 -2.32 -5.75
C LEU A 128 -1.37 -3.35 -6.87
N GLY A 129 -2.36 -3.48 -7.76
CA GLY A 129 -2.32 -4.44 -8.87
C GLY A 129 -1.04 -4.24 -9.69
N SER A 130 -0.74 -5.18 -10.60
CA SER A 130 0.49 -5.12 -11.40
C SER A 130 0.69 -3.69 -11.93
N ARG A 131 1.78 -3.02 -11.50
CA ARG A 131 2.17 -1.68 -11.95
C ARG A 131 2.68 -1.73 -13.39
N LEU A 132 1.91 -2.36 -14.27
CA LEU A 132 2.14 -2.28 -15.70
C LEU A 132 1.87 -0.83 -16.10
N PRO A 133 2.77 -0.22 -16.90
CA PRO A 133 2.54 1.12 -17.40
C PRO A 133 1.20 1.16 -18.13
N VAL A 134 0.32 2.06 -17.68
CA VAL A 134 -0.96 2.33 -18.35
C VAL A 134 -0.65 3.23 -19.53
N TYR A 135 -0.48 2.63 -20.71
CA TYR A 135 -0.39 3.38 -21.94
C TYR A 135 -1.77 3.92 -22.33
N THR A 136 -1.86 5.23 -22.49
CA THR A 136 -3.06 5.92 -22.96
C THR A 136 -2.97 6.16 -24.46
N ALA A 137 -4.10 6.41 -25.13
CA ALA A 137 -4.10 6.73 -26.56
C ALA A 137 -3.29 8.00 -26.89
N ALA A 138 -3.07 8.89 -25.92
CA ALA A 138 -2.24 10.08 -26.05
C ALA A 138 -0.75 9.75 -26.19
N ASP A 139 -0.29 8.66 -25.58
CA ASP A 139 1.12 8.22 -25.64
C ASP A 139 1.52 7.71 -27.04
N PHE A 140 0.53 7.46 -27.92
CA PHE A 140 0.74 7.05 -29.31
C PHE A 140 0.59 8.20 -30.32
N GLN A 141 0.33 9.44 -29.87
CA GLN A 141 0.08 10.58 -30.77
C GLN A 141 1.36 11.20 -31.34
N ALA A 142 2.52 10.95 -30.74
CA ALA A 142 3.79 11.41 -31.29
C ALA A 142 4.21 10.48 -32.45
N PRO A 143 4.45 11.02 -33.67
CA PRO A 143 5.08 10.23 -34.71
C PRO A 143 6.46 9.77 -34.17
N PRO A 144 6.74 8.47 -34.12
CA PRO A 144 8.00 7.99 -33.56
C PRO A 144 9.14 8.59 -34.37
N GLU A 145 10.16 9.13 -33.68
CA GLU A 145 11.38 9.53 -34.34
C GLU A 145 11.90 8.37 -35.19
N PRO A 146 12.34 8.64 -36.44
CA PRO A 146 12.80 7.59 -37.33
C PRO A 146 14.06 6.94 -36.76
N VAL A 147 13.87 5.80 -36.07
CA VAL A 147 14.97 4.97 -35.56
C VAL A 147 15.82 4.50 -36.74
N SER A 148 17.15 4.68 -36.65
CA SER A 148 18.10 4.24 -37.69
C SER A 148 18.01 2.72 -37.92
N LYS A 149 18.39 2.27 -39.11
CA LYS A 149 18.32 0.84 -39.46
C LYS A 149 19.20 -0.01 -38.54
N GLU A 150 20.39 0.47 -38.17
CA GLU A 150 21.27 -0.30 -37.29
C GLU A 150 20.65 -0.53 -35.90
N VAL A 151 20.01 0.50 -35.34
CA VAL A 151 19.38 0.40 -34.01
C VAL A 151 18.17 -0.53 -34.06
N ARG A 152 17.39 -0.53 -35.16
CA ARG A 152 16.27 -1.47 -35.34
C ARG A 152 16.74 -2.92 -35.40
N ASP A 153 17.83 -3.19 -36.11
CA ASP A 153 18.32 -4.56 -36.27
C ASP A 153 18.95 -5.10 -34.97
N GLN A 154 19.62 -4.23 -34.20
CA GLN A 154 20.08 -4.57 -32.85
C GLN A 154 18.92 -4.88 -31.89
N LEU A 155 17.85 -4.10 -31.94
CA LEU A 155 16.66 -4.33 -31.10
C LEU A 155 15.94 -5.62 -31.49
N LYS A 156 15.80 -5.90 -32.79
CA LYS A 156 15.22 -7.16 -33.28
C LYS A 156 16.01 -8.38 -32.81
N ALA A 157 17.34 -8.32 -32.89
CA ALA A 157 18.21 -9.38 -32.41
C ALA A 157 18.13 -9.54 -30.88
N LYS A 158 18.18 -8.44 -30.12
CA LYS A 158 18.15 -8.46 -28.65
C LYS A 158 16.86 -9.07 -28.08
N TYR A 159 15.72 -8.74 -28.67
CA TYR A 159 14.41 -9.21 -28.21
C TYR A 159 13.87 -10.42 -29.00
N GLY A 160 14.68 -11.00 -29.89
CA GLY A 160 14.28 -12.17 -30.68
C GLY A 160 13.02 -11.96 -31.52
N ILE A 161 12.76 -10.72 -31.96
CA ILE A 161 11.50 -10.31 -32.62
C ILE A 161 11.29 -11.10 -33.91
N ASP A 162 12.36 -11.43 -34.63
CA ASP A 162 12.28 -12.22 -35.87
C ASP A 162 11.70 -13.62 -35.62
N ARG A 163 11.97 -14.23 -34.46
CA ARG A 163 11.40 -15.54 -34.08
C ARG A 163 9.90 -15.44 -33.79
N LEU A 164 9.48 -14.37 -33.13
CA LEU A 164 8.07 -14.10 -32.81
C LEU A 164 7.23 -13.81 -34.07
N ILE A 165 7.82 -13.15 -35.06
CA ILE A 165 7.18 -12.89 -36.36
C ILE A 165 7.05 -14.20 -37.16
N MET A 166 8.08 -15.06 -37.16
CA MET A 166 8.02 -16.36 -37.82
C MET A 166 7.03 -17.32 -37.16
N GLU A 167 6.95 -17.39 -35.83
CA GLU A 167 5.98 -18.27 -35.15
C GLU A 167 4.52 -17.88 -35.43
N LYS A 168 4.22 -16.58 -35.55
CA LYS A 168 2.89 -16.11 -35.94
C LYS A 168 2.57 -16.36 -37.42
N SER A 169 3.55 -16.29 -38.31
CA SER A 169 3.31 -16.52 -39.75
C SER A 169 3.12 -18.01 -40.08
N VAL A 170 3.71 -18.92 -39.29
CA VAL A 170 3.56 -20.37 -39.48
C VAL A 170 2.21 -20.89 -38.97
N ARG A 171 1.57 -20.21 -37.99
CA ARG A 171 0.32 -20.70 -37.37
C ARG A 171 -0.98 -20.11 -37.92
N SER A 172 -0.97 -19.08 -38.77
CA SER A 172 -2.21 -18.70 -39.46
C SER A 172 -1.96 -17.97 -40.78
N ARG A 173 -2.39 -18.59 -41.88
CA ARG A 173 -2.79 -17.89 -43.11
C ARG A 173 -3.60 -18.77 -44.09
N ALA A 174 -4.46 -19.64 -43.57
CA ALA A 174 -5.79 -19.77 -44.17
C ALA A 174 -6.70 -19.02 -43.21
N THR A 175 -7.02 -17.75 -43.49
CA THR A 175 -7.95 -17.04 -42.62
C THR A 175 -9.33 -17.68 -42.77
N LEU A 176 -10.12 -17.72 -41.70
CA LEU A 176 -11.52 -18.18 -41.77
C LEU A 176 -12.29 -17.47 -42.91
N PHE A 177 -11.93 -16.22 -43.22
CA PHE A 177 -12.48 -15.50 -44.37
C PHE A 177 -12.08 -16.08 -45.72
N ASP A 178 -10.84 -16.54 -45.90
CA ASP A 178 -10.42 -17.24 -47.13
C ASP A 178 -11.15 -18.58 -47.26
N GLN A 179 -11.35 -19.31 -46.15
CA GLN A 179 -12.11 -20.56 -46.11
C GLN A 179 -13.60 -20.32 -46.43
N ILE A 180 -14.20 -19.27 -45.87
CA ILE A 180 -15.58 -18.86 -46.15
C ILE A 180 -15.72 -18.42 -47.61
N LYS A 181 -14.72 -17.73 -48.18
CA LYS A 181 -14.72 -17.30 -49.58
C LYS A 181 -14.62 -18.50 -50.52
N GLN A 182 -13.77 -19.47 -50.23
CA GLN A 182 -13.66 -20.72 -51.00
C GLN A 182 -14.94 -21.56 -50.90
N ALA A 183 -15.55 -21.66 -49.71
CA ALA A 183 -16.82 -22.36 -49.50
C ALA A 183 -17.98 -21.71 -50.26
N LYS A 184 -18.03 -20.37 -50.33
CA LYS A 184 -19.01 -19.66 -51.15
C LYS A 184 -18.83 -19.91 -52.65
N GLN A 185 -17.58 -19.95 -53.13
CA GLN A 185 -17.28 -20.23 -54.54
C GLN A 185 -17.65 -21.67 -54.95
N THR A 186 -17.55 -22.64 -54.03
CA THR A 186 -18.00 -24.03 -54.28
C THR A 186 -19.52 -24.18 -54.25
N LEU A 187 -20.24 -23.29 -53.55
CA LEU A 187 -21.70 -23.25 -53.54
C LEU A 187 -22.31 -22.53 -54.75
N GLU A 188 -21.59 -21.55 -55.34
CA GLU A 188 -22.06 -20.78 -56.51
C GLU A 188 -21.83 -21.48 -57.86
N HIS A 189 -20.97 -22.51 -57.92
CA HIS A 189 -20.80 -23.37 -59.08
C HIS A 189 -21.03 -24.84 -58.71
N PRO A 190 -22.26 -25.35 -58.78
CA PRO A 190 -22.46 -26.80 -58.77
C PRO A 190 -21.83 -27.35 -60.06
N SER A 191 -20.78 -28.15 -59.94
CA SER A 191 -20.34 -28.99 -61.04
C SER A 191 -21.53 -29.83 -61.50
N PRO A 192 -21.88 -29.82 -62.80
CA PRO A 192 -22.89 -30.71 -63.32
C PRO A 192 -22.32 -32.13 -63.34
N GLN A 193 -23.09 -33.05 -62.77
CA GLN A 193 -23.05 -34.51 -62.94
C GLN A 193 -21.94 -35.26 -62.19
N ASP A 194 -22.35 -36.21 -61.36
CA ASP A 194 -22.27 -37.62 -61.75
C ASP A 194 -23.44 -38.39 -61.12
N GLU A 195 -24.01 -39.28 -61.93
CA GLU A 195 -25.03 -40.28 -61.61
C GLU A 195 -24.53 -41.33 -60.60
#